data_AF-A0A7J4LBM6-F1
#
_entry.id   AF-A0A7J4LBM6-F1
#
_cell.length_a   1.000
_cell.length_b   1.000
_cell.length_c   1.000
_cell.angle_alpha   90.00
_cell.angle_beta   90.00
_cell.angle_gamma   90.00
#
_symmetry.space_group_name_H-M   'P 1'
#
loop_
_entity.id
_entity.type
_entity.pdbx_description
1 polymer ?
#
loop_
_entity_poly.entity_id
_entity_poly.type
_entity_poly.pdbx_seq_one_letter_code
_entity_poly.pdbx_strand_id
1 'polypeptide(L)' 'MGLFGLLKEKCVYCREPIEKEKEINAEIKIPGYVGVFKKNFCSQEHINAYKSEVSTVKKTSGGGCCG' A
#
# COMPACT_ATOMS: atom_id res chain seq x y z
N MET A 1 23.05 -14.81 -16.98
CA MET A 1 22.66 -15.31 -15.65
C MET A 1 21.99 -14.15 -14.92
N GLY A 2 20.75 -14.15 -14.45
CA GLY A 2 19.63 -15.08 -14.48
C GLY A 2 18.37 -14.33 -14.01
N LEU A 3 17.20 -14.89 -14.33
CA LEU A 3 15.87 -14.59 -13.77
C LEU A 3 15.23 -13.22 -14.10
N PHE A 4 14.60 -13.13 -15.27
CA PHE A 4 13.28 -12.48 -15.40
C PHE A 4 12.28 -13.25 -14.52
N GLY A 5 12.40 -13.09 -13.20
CA GLY A 5 11.52 -13.71 -12.23
C GLY A 5 10.17 -13.04 -12.29
N LEU A 6 9.14 -13.81 -12.66
CA LEU A 6 7.72 -13.57 -12.43
C LEU A 6 7.48 -12.40 -11.46
N LEU A 7 7.09 -11.24 -12.00
CA LEU A 7 6.67 -10.07 -11.22
C LEU A 7 5.39 -10.45 -10.44
N LYS A 8 5.57 -11.12 -9.31
CA LYS A 8 4.50 -11.39 -8.35
C LYS A 8 4.11 -10.05 -7.74
N GLU A 9 2.81 -9.78 -7.73
CA GLU A 9 2.23 -8.64 -7.02
C GLU A 9 2.75 -8.67 -5.57
N LYS A 10 3.11 -7.50 -5.04
CA LYS A 10 3.69 -7.39 -3.70
C LYS A 10 2.73 -6.66 -2.79
N CYS A 11 2.72 -7.04 -1.51
CA CYS A 11 1.92 -6.35 -0.52
C CYS A 11 2.46 -4.95 -0.32
N VAL A 12 1.58 -3.96 -0.42
CA VAL A 12 1.96 -2.54 -0.27
C VAL A 12 2.48 -2.25 1.15
N TYR A 13 2.02 -3.01 2.14
CA TYR A 13 2.41 -2.87 3.54
C TYR A 13 3.74 -3.60 3.85
N CYS A 14 3.78 -4.94 3.78
CA CYS A 14 4.98 -5.70 4.15
C CYS A 14 6.01 -5.88 3.02
N ARG A 15 5.68 -5.46 1.78
CA ARG A 15 6.53 -5.60 0.57
C ARG A 15 6.87 -7.03 0.16
N GLU A 16 6.25 -8.01 0.79
CA GLU A 16 6.41 -9.42 0.44
C GLU A 16 5.59 -9.78 -0.80
N PRO A 17 6.05 -10.76 -1.60
CA PRO A 17 5.29 -11.28 -2.74
C PRO A 17 3.98 -11.90 -2.24
N ILE A 18 2.87 -11.49 -2.82
CA ILE A 18 1.55 -12.02 -2.51
C ILE A 18 1.33 -13.27 -3.35
N GLU A 19 0.85 -14.32 -2.70
CA GLU A 19 0.36 -15.50 -3.41
C GLU A 19 -0.97 -15.16 -4.09
N LYS A 20 -1.20 -15.61 -5.33
CA LYS A 20 -2.42 -15.27 -6.10
C LYS A 20 -3.71 -15.61 -5.35
N GLU A 21 -3.68 -16.63 -4.50
CA GLU A 21 -4.79 -17.07 -3.63
C GLU A 21 -5.04 -16.14 -2.43
N LYS A 22 -4.03 -15.38 -2.00
CA LYS A 22 -4.06 -14.47 -0.84
C LYS A 22 -4.03 -13.00 -1.26
N GLU A 23 -4.16 -12.72 -2.57
CA GLU A 23 -4.21 -11.36 -3.07
C GLU A 23 -5.53 -10.70 -2.70
N ILE A 24 -5.46 -9.73 -1.81
CA ILE A 24 -6.60 -8.93 -1.39
C ILE A 24 -6.42 -7.52 -1.93
N ASN A 25 -7.32 -7.15 -2.84
CA ASN A 25 -7.40 -5.81 -3.38
C ASN A 25 -8.29 -4.97 -2.46
N ALA A 26 -7.73 -3.95 -1.83
CA ALA A 26 -8.48 -3.06 -0.95
C ALA A 26 -8.42 -1.61 -1.42
N GLU A 27 -9.57 -0.94 -1.31
CA GLU A 27 -9.70 0.48 -1.60
C GLU A 27 -9.37 1.29 -0.35
N ILE A 28 -8.33 2.12 -0.47
CA ILE A 28 -7.82 2.97 0.59
C ILE A 28 -8.08 4.43 0.25
N LYS A 29 -8.70 5.17 1.17
CA LYS A 29 -8.83 6.62 1.08
C LYS A 29 -7.59 7.25 1.72
N ILE A 30 -6.85 8.04 0.94
CA ILE A 30 -5.69 8.77 1.45
C ILE A 30 -6.13 10.20 1.71
N PRO A 31 -6.06 10.69 2.97
CA PRO A 31 -6.46 12.05 3.28
C PRO A 31 -5.56 13.05 2.53
N GLY A 32 -6.18 13.98 1.81
CA GLY A 32 -5.47 14.97 0.97
C GLY A 32 -5.46 14.64 -0.52
N TYR A 33 -5.91 13.46 -0.93
CA TYR A 33 -6.10 13.08 -2.32
C TYR A 33 -7.57 12.88 -2.64
N VAL A 34 -7.99 13.25 -3.86
CA VAL A 34 -9.36 13.03 -4.34
C VAL A 34 -9.45 11.64 -4.94
N GLY A 35 -10.23 10.75 -4.32
CA GLY A 35 -10.51 9.41 -4.82
C GLY A 35 -10.15 8.28 -3.85
N VAL A 36 -10.41 7.05 -4.29
CA VAL A 36 -9.97 5.81 -3.61
C VAL A 36 -8.83 5.19 -4.39
N PHE A 37 -7.79 4.75 -3.69
CA PHE A 37 -6.64 4.08 -4.30
C PHE A 37 -6.77 2.58 -4.08
N LYS A 38 -6.77 1.82 -5.17
CA LYS A 38 -6.69 0.36 -5.12
C LYS A 38 -5.25 -0.05 -4.83
N LYS A 39 -5.07 -0.89 -3.81
CA LYS A 39 -3.79 -1.39 -3.34
C LYS A 39 -3.90 -2.87 -3.01
N ASN A 40 -2.83 -3.62 -3.26
CA ASN A 40 -2.79 -5.06 -3.06
C ASN A 40 -2.15 -5.37 -1.72
N PHE A 41 -2.77 -6.30 -0.99
CA PHE A 41 -2.32 -6.73 0.31
C PHE A 41 -2.36 -8.25 0.40
N CYS A 42 -1.47 -8.83 1.21
CA CYS A 42 -1.48 -10.26 1.48
C CYS A 42 -2.47 -10.66 2.59
N SER A 43 -2.99 -9.69 3.37
CA SER A 43 -3.83 -9.96 4.54
C SER A 43 -4.70 -8.75 4.91
N GLN A 44 -5.85 -9.02 5.54
CA GLN A 44 -6.75 -7.97 6.04
C GLN A 44 -6.14 -7.15 7.18
N GLU A 45 -5.27 -7.75 8.00
CA GLU A 45 -4.54 -7.04 9.04
C GLU A 45 -3.67 -5.93 8.47
N HIS A 46 -2.93 -6.20 7.40
CA HIS A 46 -2.13 -5.20 6.69
C HIS A 46 -3.00 -4.11 6.06
N ILE A 47 -4.20 -4.44 5.59
CA ILE A 47 -5.17 -3.43 5.09
C ILE A 47 -5.57 -2.51 6.24
N ASN A 48 -5.93 -3.06 7.40
CA ASN A 48 -6.38 -2.27 8.53
C ASN A 48 -5.24 -1.44 9.14
N ALA A 49 -4.05 -2.01 9.26
CA ALA A 49 -2.84 -1.32 9.68
C ALA A 49 -2.53 -0.15 8.74
N TYR A 50 -2.48 -0.40 7.42
CA TYR A 50 -2.25 0.64 6.42
C TYR A 50 -3.34 1.71 6.44
N LYS A 51 -4.63 1.34 6.54
CA LYS A 51 -5.76 2.30 6.68
C LYS A 51 -5.60 3.15 7.92
N SER A 52 -5.22 2.56 9.05
CA SER A 52 -4.99 3.26 10.31
C SER A 52 -3.81 4.22 10.17
N GLU A 53 -2.68 3.77 9.60
CA GLU A 53 -1.53 4.63 9.31
C GLU A 53 -1.92 5.80 8.41
N VAL A 54 -2.49 5.56 7.22
CA VAL A 54 -2.86 6.67 6.31
C VAL A 54 -3.92 7.60 6.89
N SER A 55 -4.83 7.10 7.73
CA SER A 55 -5.85 7.91 8.41
C SER A 55 -5.26 8.75 9.54
N THR A 56 -4.26 8.20 10.25
CA THR A 56 -3.54 8.86 11.34
C THR A 56 -2.44 9.80 10.87
N VAL A 57 -1.99 9.69 9.61
CA VAL A 57 -1.26 10.76 8.91
C VAL A 57 -2.21 11.94 8.62
N LYS A 58 -2.85 12.46 9.68
CA LYS A 58 -3.43 13.79 9.70
C LYS A 58 -2.30 14.78 9.51
N LYS A 59 -2.19 15.32 8.29
CA LYS A 59 -1.59 16.64 7.97
C LYS A 59 -0.57 17.12 9.03
N THR A 60 0.54 16.41 9.20
CA THR A 60 1.73 17.07 9.74
C THR A 60 2.28 17.88 8.57
N SER A 61 1.85 19.14 8.59
CA SER A 61 2.62 20.32 8.26
C SER A 61 3.22 20.41 6.86
N GLY A 62 2.95 21.55 6.20
CA GLY A 62 3.82 22.04 5.15
C GLY A 62 5.28 22.07 5.61
N GLY A 63 6.18 21.85 4.65
CA GLY A 63 7.62 21.87 4.88
C GLY A 63 8.29 21.28 3.66
N GLY A 64 8.70 22.13 2.72
CA GLY A 64 9.39 21.71 1.51
C GLY A 64 10.70 21.01 1.82
N CYS A 65 11.14 20.15 0.89
CA CYS A 65 12.54 19.93 0.56
C CYS A 65 12.62 19.02 -0.67
N CYS A 66 13.10 19.60 -1.77
CA CYS A 66 13.61 19.05 -3.05
C CYS A 66 13.44 20.24 -4.02
N GLY A 67 14.33 21.22 -4.05
CA GLY A 67 15.75 21.08 -4.37
C GLY A 67 15.93 21.74 -5.72
#